data_AF-A0A9X8YME4-F1
#
_entry.id   AF-A0A9X8YME4-F1
#
_cell.length_a   1.000
_cell.length_b   1.000
_cell.length_c   1.000
_cell.angle_alpha   90.00
_cell.angle_beta   90.00
_cell.angle_gamma   90.00
#
_symmetry.space_group_name_H-M   'P 1'
#
loop_
_entity.id
_entity.type
_entity.pdbx_description
1 polymer ?
#
loop_
_entity_poly.entity_id
_entity_poly.type
_entity_poly.pdbx_seq_one_letter_code
_entity_poly.pdbx_strand_id
1 'polypeptide(L)'
;GAMGQCQFMPSSFLRYAADGDGDGRIDIWNNIDDVFASTASYLSKEGWQPGIGWGREVKLPAGFNPTELGLKDAQARSVNDWQKRGVRRADGSAL
;
A
#
# COMPACT_ATOMS: atom_id res chain seq x y z
N GLY A 1 9.67 -19.05 6.61
CA GLY A 1 9.20 -19.51 5.28
C GLY A 1 9.21 -18.42 4.23
N ALA A 2 9.28 -17.14 4.63
CA ALA A 2 9.57 -16.05 3.72
C ALA A 2 10.99 -16.15 3.14
N MET A 3 11.14 -15.72 1.89
CA MET A 3 12.32 -15.95 1.05
C MET A 3 12.85 -14.64 0.47
N GLY A 4 14.18 -14.58 0.29
CA GLY A 4 14.86 -13.49 -0.40
C GLY A 4 14.69 -12.12 0.27
N GLN A 5 15.04 -11.07 -0.47
CA GLN A 5 14.96 -9.69 -0.01
C GLN A 5 13.51 -9.18 0.06
N CYS A 6 12.63 -9.67 -0.83
CA CYS A 6 11.20 -9.32 -0.83
C CYS A 6 10.40 -9.98 0.31
N GLN A 7 11.01 -10.92 1.06
CA GLN A 7 10.33 -11.72 2.08
C GLN A 7 9.07 -12.44 1.57
N PHE A 8 9.11 -12.93 0.33
CA PHE A 8 7.97 -13.63 -0.27
C PHE A 8 7.80 -15.02 0.32
N MET A 9 6.54 -15.39 0.60
CA MET A 9 6.19 -16.79 0.77
C MET A 9 6.33 -17.53 -0.58
N PRO A 10 6.53 -18.86 -0.61
CA PRO A 10 6.65 -19.61 -1.86
C PRO A 10 5.48 -19.40 -2.83
N SER A 11 4.25 -19.31 -2.32
CA SER A 11 3.07 -18.99 -3.14
C SER A 11 3.13 -17.57 -3.73
N SER A 12 3.63 -16.59 -2.98
CA SER A 12 3.86 -15.23 -3.48
C SER A 12 4.92 -15.22 -4.57
N PHE A 13 6.02 -15.97 -4.41
CA PHE A 13 7.02 -16.10 -5.46
C PHE A 13 6.39 -16.57 -6.78
N LEU A 14 5.62 -17.65 -6.75
CA LEU A 14 4.95 -18.18 -7.94
C LEU A 14 3.97 -17.19 -8.60
N ARG A 15 3.36 -16.29 -7.84
CA ARG A 15 2.35 -15.34 -8.36
C ARG A 15 2.95 -14.01 -8.82
N TYR A 16 4.02 -13.55 -8.17
CA TYR A 16 4.50 -12.17 -8.29
C TYR A 16 5.95 -12.04 -8.74
N ALA A 17 6.79 -13.07 -8.57
CA ALA A 17 8.20 -12.96 -8.93
C ALA A 17 8.35 -12.63 -10.43
N ALA A 18 9.30 -11.75 -10.73
CA ALA A 18 9.54 -11.25 -12.08
C ALA A 18 11.04 -11.19 -12.34
N ASP A 19 11.41 -11.58 -13.56
CA ASP A 19 12.76 -11.44 -14.11
C ASP A 19 12.96 -9.97 -14.51
N GLY A 20 13.83 -9.29 -13.79
CA GLY A 20 14.05 -7.85 -13.90
C GLY A 20 15.14 -7.48 -14.91
N ASP A 21 16.11 -8.35 -15.13
CA ASP A 21 17.23 -8.11 -16.05
C ASP A 21 17.11 -8.87 -17.39
N GLY A 22 16.16 -9.81 -17.49
CA GLY A 22 15.84 -10.56 -18.69
C GLY A 22 16.76 -11.75 -18.95
N ASP A 23 17.48 -12.26 -17.94
CA ASP A 23 18.41 -13.39 -18.07
C ASP A 23 17.72 -14.77 -18.08
N GLY A 24 16.40 -14.81 -17.85
CA GLY A 24 15.59 -16.02 -17.80
C GLY A 24 15.55 -16.72 -16.44
N ARG A 25 16.13 -16.12 -15.39
CA ARG A 25 16.09 -16.57 -14.00
C ARG A 25 15.45 -15.49 -13.13
N ILE A 26 15.00 -15.89 -11.95
CA ILE A 26 14.45 -14.96 -10.97
C ILE A 26 15.14 -15.23 -9.63
N ASP A 27 16.18 -14.46 -9.33
CA ASP A 27 16.96 -14.51 -8.10
C ASP A 27 16.59 -13.36 -7.16
N ILE A 28 15.52 -13.57 -6.38
CA ILE A 28 15.10 -12.62 -5.33
C ILE A 28 16.03 -12.57 -4.12
N TRP A 29 17.18 -13.27 -4.12
CA TRP A 29 18.17 -13.24 -3.05
C TRP A 29 19.32 -12.31 -3.40
N ASN A 30 19.90 -12.45 -4.60
CA ASN A 30 21.15 -11.76 -4.95
C ASN A 30 21.04 -10.81 -6.15
N ASN A 31 19.98 -10.91 -6.96
CA ASN A 31 19.77 -10.00 -8.09
C ASN A 31 18.85 -8.85 -7.68
N ILE A 32 19.40 -7.63 -7.69
CA ILE A 32 18.65 -6.45 -7.27
C ILE A 32 17.54 -6.07 -8.27
N ASP A 33 17.74 -6.35 -9.56
CA ASP A 33 16.76 -6.06 -10.60
C ASP A 33 15.54 -6.97 -10.43
N ASP A 34 15.74 -8.26 -10.17
CA ASP A 34 14.67 -9.22 -9.84
C ASP A 34 13.93 -8.86 -8.56
N VAL A 35 14.65 -8.40 -7.53
CA VAL A 35 14.05 -7.96 -6.27
C VAL A 35 13.10 -6.77 -6.48
N PHE A 36 13.53 -5.76 -7.23
CA PHE A 36 12.69 -4.59 -7.52
C PHE A 36 11.55 -4.94 -8.47
N ALA A 37 11.80 -5.70 -9.53
CA ALA A 37 10.78 -6.15 -10.47
C ALA A 37 9.70 -6.98 -9.77
N SER A 38 10.09 -7.92 -8.91
CA SER A 38 9.17 -8.75 -8.13
C SER A 38 8.33 -7.94 -7.14
N THR A 39 8.96 -6.96 -6.45
CA THR A 39 8.26 -6.07 -5.52
C THR A 39 7.25 -5.17 -6.25
N ALA A 40 7.64 -4.60 -7.39
CA ALA A 40 6.76 -3.79 -8.21
C ALA A 40 5.60 -4.60 -8.81
N SER A 41 5.88 -5.82 -9.28
CA SER A 41 4.88 -6.77 -9.78
C SER A 41 3.85 -7.12 -8.69
N TYR A 42 4.28 -7.32 -7.45
CA TYR A 42 3.38 -7.50 -6.31
C TYR A 42 2.46 -6.30 -6.11
N LEU A 43 3.03 -5.10 -5.97
CA LEU A 43 2.24 -3.88 -5.75
C LEU A 43 1.25 -3.63 -6.89
N SER A 44 1.69 -3.78 -8.14
CA SER A 44 0.85 -3.58 -9.31
C SER A 44 -0.31 -4.58 -9.38
N LYS A 45 -0.11 -5.84 -8.95
CA LYS A 45 -1.17 -6.85 -8.94
C LYS A 45 -2.10 -6.73 -7.72
N GLU A 46 -1.64 -6.15 -6.63
CA GLU A 46 -2.42 -5.89 -5.40
C GLU A 46 -3.12 -4.52 -5.40
N GLY A 47 -3.29 -3.91 -6.58
CA GLY A 47 -4.14 -2.74 -6.76
C GLY A 47 -3.46 -1.40 -6.51
N TRP A 48 -2.11 -1.35 -6.47
CA TRP A 48 -1.38 -0.09 -6.46
C TRP A 48 -1.77 0.78 -7.67
N GLN A 49 -2.02 2.06 -7.41
CA GLN A 49 -2.33 3.05 -8.44
C GLN A 49 -1.25 4.13 -8.47
N PRO A 50 -0.46 4.23 -9.54
CA PRO A 50 0.56 5.26 -9.69
C PRO A 50 -0.04 6.67 -9.55
N GLY A 51 0.67 7.56 -8.85
CA GLY A 51 0.25 8.95 -8.65
C GLY A 51 -0.80 9.16 -7.55
N ILE A 52 -1.31 8.10 -6.92
CA ILE A 52 -2.21 8.21 -5.77
C ILE A 52 -1.42 8.07 -4.47
N GLY A 53 -1.56 9.04 -3.55
CA GLY A 53 -0.94 8.96 -2.23
C GLY A 53 -1.58 7.88 -1.37
N TRP A 54 -0.77 7.12 -0.63
CA TRP A 54 -1.23 6.04 0.26
C TRP A 54 -2.00 6.55 1.50
N GLY A 55 -1.75 7.80 1.90
CA GLY A 55 -2.33 8.40 3.10
C GLY A 55 -1.89 9.86 3.27
N ARG A 56 -2.43 10.52 4.28
CA ARG A 56 -2.03 11.86 4.72
C ARG A 56 -2.35 12.06 6.19
N GLU A 57 -1.60 12.92 6.83
CA GLU A 57 -1.90 13.36 8.20
C GLU A 57 -3.15 14.25 8.22
N VAL A 58 -3.99 14.06 9.24
CA VAL A 58 -5.25 14.78 9.42
C VAL A 58 -5.46 15.20 10.87
N LYS A 59 -6.25 16.25 11.07
CA LYS A 59 -6.79 16.63 12.38
C LYS A 59 -8.23 16.17 12.50
N LEU A 60 -8.52 15.53 13.62
CA LEU A 60 -9.88 15.15 13.99
C LEU A 60 -10.61 16.34 14.63
N PRO A 61 -11.92 16.50 14.39
CA PRO A 61 -12.73 17.48 15.09
C PRO A 61 -12.88 17.13 16.57
N ALA A 62 -13.20 18.13 17.40
CA ALA A 62 -13.55 17.88 18.79
C ALA A 62 -14.78 16.96 18.89
N GLY A 63 -14.73 15.98 19.79
CA GLY A 63 -15.82 15.02 19.98
C GLY A 63 -15.94 13.95 18.88
N PHE A 64 -14.90 13.75 18.05
CA PHE A 64 -14.88 12.68 17.05
C PHE A 64 -15.18 11.32 17.68
N ASN A 65 -16.06 10.54 17.03
CA ASN A 65 -16.43 9.21 17.52
C ASN A 65 -15.33 8.18 17.18
N PRO A 66 -14.60 7.65 18.19
CA PRO A 66 -13.45 6.77 17.94
C PRO A 66 -13.82 5.43 17.32
N THR A 67 -15.10 5.00 17.37
CA THR A 67 -15.53 3.73 16.76
C THR A 67 -15.47 3.78 15.23
N GLU A 68 -15.39 4.98 14.64
CA GLU A 68 -15.23 5.17 13.21
C GLU A 68 -13.78 4.97 12.74
N LEU A 69 -12.80 4.90 13.66
CA LEU A 69 -11.40 4.65 13.32
C LEU A 69 -11.14 3.16 13.11
N GLY A 70 -10.49 2.83 12.00
CA GLY A 70 -9.95 1.50 11.76
C GLY A 70 -9.79 1.18 10.28
N LEU A 71 -9.38 -0.06 10.01
CA LEU A 71 -9.03 -0.55 8.67
C LEU A 71 -10.08 -1.51 8.10
N LYS A 72 -11.19 -1.75 8.81
CA LYS A 72 -12.26 -2.63 8.33
C LYS A 72 -13.06 -1.94 7.24
N ASP A 73 -13.56 -2.70 6.27
CA ASP A 73 -14.37 -2.14 5.17
C ASP A 73 -15.59 -1.34 5.66
N ALA A 74 -16.23 -1.77 6.76
CA ALA A 74 -17.35 -1.04 7.37
C ALA A 74 -16.97 0.35 7.92
N GLN A 75 -15.68 0.63 8.11
CA GLN A 75 -15.12 1.91 8.56
C GLN A 75 -14.52 2.71 7.40
N ALA A 76 -14.44 2.12 6.20
CA ALA A 76 -13.99 2.82 5.00
C ALA A 76 -15.02 3.87 4.58
N ARG A 77 -14.54 5.08 4.29
CA ARG A 77 -15.35 6.23 3.86
C ARG A 77 -14.61 7.02 2.81
N SER A 78 -15.36 7.69 1.92
CA SER A 78 -14.78 8.63 0.97
C SER A 78 -14.14 9.82 1.69
N VAL A 79 -13.11 10.42 1.08
CA VAL A 79 -12.47 11.65 1.58
C VAL A 79 -13.50 12.78 1.80
N ASN A 80 -14.51 12.88 0.93
CA ASN A 80 -15.57 13.86 1.06
C ASN A 80 -16.48 13.62 2.28
N ASP A 81 -16.77 12.36 2.63
CA ASP A 81 -17.53 12.02 3.85
C ASP A 81 -16.72 12.42 5.10
N TRP A 82 -15.42 12.12 5.12
CA TRP A 82 -14.54 12.56 6.21
C TRP A 82 -14.50 14.08 6.35
N GLN A 83 -14.44 14.80 5.24
CA GLN A 83 -14.48 16.26 5.25
C GLN A 83 -15.79 16.80 5.83
N LYS A 84 -16.93 16.23 5.45
CA LYS A 84 -18.25 16.60 5.99
C LYS A 84 -18.37 16.33 7.48
N ARG A 85 -17.69 15.29 7.98
CA ARG A 85 -17.60 14.95 9.40
C ARG A 85 -16.67 15.84 10.20
N GLY A 86 -16.00 16.80 9.56
CA GLY A 86 -15.14 17.78 10.23
C GLY A 86 -13.66 17.40 10.28
N VAL A 87 -13.26 16.30 9.64
CA VAL A 87 -11.83 15.97 9.48
C VAL A 87 -11.19 17.01 8.56
N ARG A 88 -9.99 17.47 8.92
CA ARG A 88 -9.23 18.49 8.18
C ARG A 88 -7.80 18.04 7.95
N ARG A 89 -7.09 18.69 7.03
CA ARG A 89 -5.64 18.49 6.89
C ARG A 89 -4.92 18.96 8.16
N ALA A 90 -3.66 18.55 8.32
CA ALA A 90 -2.85 18.93 9.48
C ALA A 90 -2.72 20.46 9.67
N ASP A 91 -2.75 21.24 8.59
CA ASP A 91 -2.74 22.71 8.62
C ASP A 91 -4.12 23.35 8.89
N GLY A 92 -5.18 22.55 9.01
CA GLY A 92 -6.55 22.99 9.23
C GLY A 92 -7.37 23.25 7.95
N SER A 93 -6.76 23.13 6.77
CA SER A 93 -7.45 23.29 5.49
C SER A 93 -8.34 22.09 5.14
N ALA A 94 -9.16 22.27 4.08
CA ALA A 94 -10.02 21.24 3.51
C ALA A 94 -9.21 20.03 3.02
N LEU A 95 -9.79 18.82 3.12
CA LEU A 95 -9.14 17.56 2.71
C LEU A 95 -8.89 17.49 1.21
#